data_AF-D1B4Z4-F1
#
_entry.id   AF-D1B4Z4-F1
#
_cell.length_a   1.000
_cell.length_b   1.000
_cell.length_c   1.000
_cell.angle_alpha   90.00
_cell.angle_beta   90.00
_cell.angle_gamma   90.00
#
_symmetry.space_group_name_H-M   'P 1'
#
loop_
_entity.id
_entity.type
_entity.pdbx_description
1 polymer ?
#
loop_
_entity_poly.entity_id
_entity_poly.type
_entity_poly.pdbx_seq_one_letter_code
_entity_poly.pdbx_strand_id
1 'polypeptide(L)' 'MAKVEFLGPIGRPSLDVDIANLNELKDYFKEDKALQEWLGICAVAVNDTLVCDLNMPIASEDKISLLPPVCGG' A
#
# COMPACT_ATOMS: atom_id res chain seq x y z
N MET A 1 -13.45 3.99 5.54
CA MET A 1 -12.51 3.70 4.43
C MET A 1 -11.10 4.09 4.87
N ALA A 2 -10.12 3.27 4.52
CA ALA A 2 -8.70 3.57 4.71
C ALA A 2 -8.14 4.26 3.47
N LYS A 3 -7.12 5.11 3.63
CA LYS A 3 -6.51 5.87 2.54
C LYS A 3 -5.20 5.22 2.10
N VAL A 4 -5.07 4.91 0.81
CA VAL A 4 -3.85 4.38 0.20
C VAL A 4 -3.09 5.51 -0.48
N GLU A 5 -1.82 5.67 -0.14
CA GLU A 5 -0.91 6.64 -0.72
C GLU A 5 0.25 5.95 -1.43
N PHE A 6 0.55 6.42 -2.64
CA PHE A 6 1.63 5.91 -3.46
C PHE A 6 2.77 6.93 -3.47
N LEU A 7 3.92 6.55 -2.91
CA LEU A 7 5.05 7.48 -2.76
C LEU A 7 6.04 7.37 -3.92
N GLY A 8 6.81 8.45 -4.11
CA GLY A 8 7.95 8.48 -5.03
C GLY A 8 7.57 8.19 -6.50
N PRO A 9 8.35 7.37 -7.22
CA PRO A 9 8.17 7.13 -8.66
C PRO A 9 6.87 6.40 -9.04
N ILE A 10 6.07 5.93 -8.09
CA ILE A 10 4.80 5.26 -8.40
C ILE A 10 3.82 6.24 -9.08
N GLY A 11 3.86 7.53 -8.72
CA GLY A 11 3.20 8.60 -9.49
C GLY A 11 1.67 8.50 -9.60
N ARG A 12 1.01 7.82 -8.65
CA ARG A 12 -0.43 7.58 -8.65
C ARG A 12 -1.14 8.47 -7.63
N PRO A 13 -2.37 8.93 -7.93
CA PRO A 13 -3.18 9.61 -6.93
C PRO A 13 -3.54 8.66 -5.79
N SER A 14 -3.70 9.20 -4.58
CA SER A 14 -4.22 8.43 -3.46
C SER A 14 -5.66 7.99 -3.73
N LEU A 15 -6.07 6.88 -3.13
CA LEU A 15 -7.43 6.35 -3.25
C LEU A 15 -7.91 5.82 -1.89
N ASP A 16 -9.23 5.85 -1.69
CA ASP A 16 -9.87 5.30 -0.50
C ASP A 16 -10.34 3.87 -0.78
N VAL A 17 -10.05 2.96 0.15
CA VAL A 17 -10.46 1.54 0.10
C VAL A 17 -11.29 1.17 1.31
N ASP A 18 -12.16 0.18 1.13
CA ASP A 18 -12.84 -0.50 2.22
C ASP A 18 -12.31 -1.93 2.28
N ILE A 19 -11.35 -2.16 3.18
CA ILE A 19 -10.65 -3.44 3.35
C ILE A 19 -10.47 -3.73 4.84
N ALA A 20 -10.51 -5.02 5.21
CA ALA A 20 -10.25 -5.44 6.59
C ALA A 20 -8.77 -5.69 6.89
N ASN A 21 -7.95 -5.97 5.85
CA ASN A 21 -6.53 -6.29 5.97
C ASN A 21 -5.81 -6.10 4.63
N LEU A 22 -4.48 -6.22 4.61
CA LEU A 22 -3.66 -5.96 3.43
C LEU A 22 -3.73 -7.05 2.34
N ASN A 23 -4.24 -8.26 2.65
CA ASN A 23 -4.48 -9.25 1.59
C ASN A 23 -5.59 -8.78 0.64
N GLU A 24 -6.63 -8.14 1.17
CA GLU A 24 -7.70 -7.56 0.35
C GLU A 24 -7.18 -6.42 -0.53
N LEU A 25 -6.19 -5.66 -0.05
CA LEU A 25 -5.52 -4.65 -0.87
C LEU A 25 -4.73 -5.28 -2.03
N LYS A 26 -4.04 -6.39 -1.78
CA LYS A 26 -3.34 -7.15 -2.83
C LYS A 26 -4.32 -7.67 -3.88
N ASP A 27 -5.46 -8.20 -3.45
CA ASP A 27 -6.51 -8.69 -4.35
C ASP A 27 -7.16 -7.54 -5.14
N TYR A 28 -7.38 -6.38 -4.51
CA TYR A 28 -7.91 -5.17 -5.15
C TYR A 28 -7.03 -4.73 -6.34
N PHE A 29 -5.71 -4.88 -6.23
CA PHE A 29 -4.75 -4.52 -7.28
C PHE A 29 -4.30 -5.68 -8.17
N LYS A 30 -4.90 -6.86 -8.06
CA LYS A 30 -4.46 -8.07 -8.77
C LYS A 30 -4.39 -7.90 -10.29
N GLU A 31 -5.36 -7.18 -10.87
CA GLU A 31 -5.45 -6.95 -12.31
C GLU A 31 -4.66 -5.71 -12.78
N ASP A 32 -4.10 -4.92 -11.85
CA ASP A 32 -3.33 -3.72 -12.16
C ASP A 32 -1.86 -4.06 -12.44
N LYS A 33 -1.58 -4.43 -13.70
CA LYS A 33 -0.26 -4.87 -14.15
C LYS A 33 0.85 -3.86 -13.84
N ALA A 34 0.57 -2.57 -13.95
CA ALA A 34 1.57 -1.53 -13.68
C ALA A 34 1.87 -1.42 -12.18
N LEU A 35 0.90 -1.70 -11.30
CA LEU A 35 1.13 -1.69 -9.86
C LEU A 35 1.74 -3.01 -9.34
N GLN A 36 1.49 -4.13 -10.01
CA GLN A 36 2.09 -5.43 -9.64
C GLN A 36 3.63 -5.38 -9.59
N GLU A 37 4.27 -4.64 -10.50
CA GLU A 37 5.72 -4.45 -10.49
C GLU A 37 6.21 -3.73 -9.22
N TRP A 38 5.40 -2.81 -8.69
CA TRP A 38 5.71 -2.09 -7.45
C TRP A 38 5.40 -2.93 -6.20
N LEU A 39 4.29 -3.66 -6.16
CA LEU A 39 3.88 -4.46 -4.99
C LEU A 39 4.94 -5.48 -4.55
N GLY A 40 5.73 -6.02 -5.48
CA GLY A 40 6.79 -6.97 -5.16
C GLY A 40 8.05 -6.34 -4.55
N ILE A 41 8.24 -5.03 -4.69
CA ILE A 41 9.46 -4.31 -4.27
C ILE A 41 9.17 -3.20 -3.25
N CYS A 42 7.92 -2.81 -3.06
CA CYS A 42 7.54 -1.80 -2.11
C CYS A 42 7.53 -2.33 -0.68
N ALA A 43 8.04 -1.53 0.24
CA ALA A 43 7.65 -1.65 1.64
C ALA A 43 6.24 -1.07 1.83
N VAL A 44 5.52 -1.57 2.84
CA VAL A 44 4.20 -1.06 3.22
C VAL A 44 4.29 -0.49 4.62
N ALA A 45 3.76 0.71 4.82
CA ALA A 45 3.55 1.29 6.13
C ALA A 45 2.06 1.50 6.40
N VAL A 46 1.63 1.25 7.63
CA VAL A 46 0.31 1.64 8.12
C VAL A 46 0.52 2.64 9.25
N ASN A 47 -0.09 3.82 9.12
CA ASN A 47 0.07 4.94 10.05
C ASN A 47 1.54 5.23 10.37
N ASP A 48 2.34 5.39 9.30
CA ASP A 48 3.78 5.70 9.35
C ASP A 48 4.67 4.64 10.01
N THR A 49 4.11 3.45 10.30
CA THR A 49 4.84 2.30 10.85
C THR A 49 4.98 1.23 9.78
N LEU A 50 6.20 0.76 9.52
CA LEU A 50 6.44 -0.36 8.61
C LEU A 50 5.79 -1.65 9.14
N VAL A 51 5.12 -2.37 8.25
CA VAL A 51 4.42 -3.61 8.59
C VAL A 51 4.89 -4.75 7.70
N CYS A 52 4.92 -5.95 8.27
CA CYS A 52 5.33 -7.17 7.59
C CYS A 52 4.27 -8.30 7.67
N ASP A 53 3.18 -8.07 8.40
CA ASP A 53 2.03 -8.98 8.47
C ASP A 53 0.88 -8.45 7.63
N LEU A 54 0.46 -9.22 6.63
CA LEU A 54 -0.64 -8.86 5.74
C LEU A 54 -2.02 -9.04 6.40
N ASN A 55 -2.10 -9.80 7.50
CA ASN A 55 -3.35 -10.08 8.19
C ASN A 55 -3.66 -9.06 9.29
N MET A 56 -2.83 -8.04 9.48
CA MET A 56 -3.11 -7.00 10.45
C MET A 56 -4.46 -6.33 10.14
N PRO A 57 -5.25 -5.98 11.18
CA PRO A 57 -6.51 -5.28 10.97
C PRO A 57 -6.26 -3.88 10.42
N ILE A 58 -7.05 -3.49 9.43
CA ILE A 58 -7.11 -2.13 8.89
C ILE A 58 -8.43 -1.50 9.33
N ALA A 59 -8.33 -0.33 9.95
CA ALA A 59 -9.46 0.46 10.39
C ALA A 59 -9.82 1.56 9.37
N SER A 60 -11.02 2.14 9.52
CA SER A 60 -11.31 3.38 8.82
C SER A 60 -10.36 4.49 9.28
N GLU A 61 -10.03 5.40 8.36
CA GLU A 61 -9.06 6.48 8.56
C GLU A 61 -7.58 6.04 8.66
N ASP A 62 -7.28 4.73 8.63
CA ASP A 62 -5.90 4.27 8.52
C ASP A 62 -5.26 4.75 7.22
N LYS A 63 -4.01 5.17 7.33
CA LYS A 63 -3.17 5.56 6.19
C LYS A 63 -2.25 4.42 5.82
N ILE A 64 -2.38 3.92 4.60
CA ILE A 64 -1.53 2.89 4.01
C ILE A 64 -0.60 3.54 3.00
N SER A 65 0.72 3.46 3.19
CA SER A 65 1.70 4.01 2.27
C SER A 65 2.46 2.90 1.56
N LEU A 66 2.48 2.94 0.23
CA LEU A 66 3.36 2.10 -0.60
C LEU A 66 4.66 2.85 -0.85
N LEU A 67 5.76 2.32 -0.31
CA LEU A 67 7.08 2.93 -0.36
C LEU A 67 7.96 2.15 -1.34
N PRO A 68 8.22 2.66 -2.56
CA PRO A 68 9.17 2.02 -3.46
C PRO A 68 10.59 2.09 -2.89
N PRO A 69 11.51 1.18 -3.32
CA PRO A 69 12.90 1.24 -2.91
C PRO A 69 13.49 2.62 -3.18
N VAL A 70 14.13 3.19 -2.17
CA VAL A 70 14.86 4.45 -2.32
C VAL A 70 16.34 4.14 -2.49
N CYS A 71 17.00 4.71 -3.49
CA CYS A 71 18.45 4.85 -3.48
C CYS A 71 18.78 5.95 -2.47
N GLY A 72 18.85 5.58 -1.19
CA GLY A 72 19.43 6.45 -0.16
C GLY A 72 20.90 6.66 -0.50
N GLY A 73 21.25 7.90 -0.83
CA GLY A 73 22.65 8.33 -1.00
C GLY A 73 23.39 8.41 0.33
#